data_AF-A0A4R1XH92-F1
#
_entry.id   AF-A0A4R1XH92-F1
#
_cell.length_a   1.000
_cell.length_b   1.000
_cell.length_c   1.000
_cell.angle_alpha   90.00
_cell.angle_beta   90.00
_cell.angle_gamma   90.00
#
_symmetry.space_group_name_H-M   'P 1'
#
loop_
_entity.id
_entity.type
_entity.pdbx_description
1 polymer ?
#
loop_
_entity_poly.entity_id
_entity_poly.type
_entity_poly.pdbx_seq_one_letter_code
_entity_poly.pdbx_strand_id
1 'polypeptide(L)' 'MNVSGALESSDPIMNLLERLPDDRVCYSIKEVAQMTGMSQRTVLRRIADGSLPVVRSRGRTLIPKKPP' A
#
# COMPACT_ATOMS: atom_id res chain seq x y z
N MET A 1 27.90 -12.94 -12.83
CA MET A 1 27.07 -11.72 -12.71
C MET A 1 25.65 -12.18 -12.38
N ASN A 2 25.32 -12.29 -11.10
CA ASN A 2 23.95 -12.61 -10.66
C ASN A 2 23.42 -11.40 -9.90
N VAL A 3 22.74 -10.51 -10.62
CA VAL A 3 21.92 -9.48 -10.00
C VAL A 3 20.57 -10.11 -9.66
N SER A 4 20.54 -10.88 -8.57
CA SER A 4 19.30 -11.24 -7.88
C SER A 4 18.78 -9.98 -7.18
N GLY A 5 18.21 -9.07 -7.97
CA GLY A 5 17.68 -7.80 -7.52
C GLY A 5 16.37 -7.99 -6.73
N ALA A 6 16.49 -7.91 -5.41
CA ALA A 6 15.48 -7.37 -4.49
C ALA A 6 14.04 -7.92 -4.61
N LEU A 7 13.82 -9.18 -4.21
CA LEU A 7 12.51 -9.66 -3.74
C LEU A 7 12.33 -9.45 -2.23
N GLU A 8 12.86 -8.34 -1.71
CA GLU A 8 12.41 -7.74 -0.46
C GLU A 8 11.76 -6.41 -0.85
N SER A 9 10.49 -6.45 -1.24
CA SER A 9 9.74 -5.25 -1.57
C SER A 9 9.51 -4.42 -0.31
N SER A 10 10.53 -3.63 0.05
CA SER A 10 10.52 -2.64 1.13
C SER A 10 9.67 -1.42 0.73
N ASP A 11 8.45 -1.64 0.21
CA ASP A 11 7.55 -0.55 -0.11
C ASP A 11 7.20 0.19 1.20
N PRO A 12 7.48 1.51 1.30
CA PRO A 12 7.31 2.24 2.55
C PRO A 12 5.84 2.31 2.98
N ILE A 13 4.89 2.23 2.05
CA ILE A 13 3.47 2.16 2.37
C ILE A 13 3.18 0.80 3.02
N MET A 14 3.53 -0.30 2.36
CA MET A 14 3.23 -1.64 2.90
C MET A 14 3.92 -1.91 4.24
N ASN A 15 5.20 -1.55 4.37
CA ASN A 15 5.95 -1.69 5.63
C ASN A 15 5.30 -0.90 6.77
N LEU A 16 4.81 0.31 6.50
CA LEU A 16 4.06 1.09 7.47
C LEU A 16 2.77 0.39 7.87
N LEU A 17 1.96 -0.02 6.89
CA LEU A 17 0.66 -0.63 7.15
C LEU A 17 0.79 -1.92 7.97
N GLU A 18 1.73 -2.79 7.64
CA GLU A 18 1.96 -4.06 8.35
C GLU A 18 2.30 -3.87 9.84
N ARG A 19 2.88 -2.73 10.21
CA ARG A 19 3.34 -2.42 11.57
C ARG A 19 2.33 -1.65 12.41
N LEU A 20 1.19 -1.27 11.83
CA LEU A 20 0.14 -0.56 12.59
C LEU A 20 -0.45 -1.50 13.66
N PRO A 21 -0.55 -1.07 14.93
CA PRO A 21 -1.05 -1.89 16.03
C PRO A 21 -2.59 -1.87 16.09
N ASP A 22 -3.24 -2.28 15.01
CA ASP A 22 -4.69 -2.39 14.91
C ASP A 22 -5.14 -3.71 14.26
N ASP A 23 -6.43 -4.03 14.38
CA ASP A 23 -7.04 -5.23 13.79
C ASP A 23 -7.61 -4.97 12.38
N ARG A 24 -7.24 -3.85 11.75
CA ARG A 24 -7.78 -3.48 10.44
C ARG A 24 -7.12 -4.30 9.35
N VAL A 25 -7.93 -4.81 8.42
CA VAL A 25 -7.43 -5.57 7.26
C VAL A 25 -7.08 -4.66 6.09
N CYS A 26 -7.67 -3.47 6.01
CA CYS A 26 -7.48 -2.55 4.90
C CYS A 26 -7.67 -1.09 5.32
N TYR A 27 -7.11 -0.19 4.52
CA TYR A 27 -7.16 1.25 4.71
C TYR A 27 -7.60 1.95 3.43
N SER A 28 -8.29 3.08 3.57
CA SER A 28 -8.61 3.92 2.42
C SER A 28 -7.37 4.67 1.91
N ILE A 29 -7.41 5.09 0.64
CA ILE A 29 -6.36 5.93 0.04
C ILE A 29 -6.10 7.19 0.88
N LYS A 30 -7.15 7.80 1.45
CA LYS A 30 -7.03 9.00 2.28
C LYS A 30 -6.27 8.71 3.57
N GLU A 31 -6.58 7.61 4.25
CA GLU A 31 -5.87 7.21 5.48
C GLU A 31 -4.40 6.91 5.17
N VAL A 32 -4.12 6.16 4.12
CA VAL A 32 -2.75 5.86 3.70
C VAL A 32 -1.97 7.13 3.39
N ALA A 33 -2.57 8.07 2.65
CA ALA A 33 -1.95 9.37 2.36
C ALA A 33 -1.62 10.15 3.64
N GLN A 34 -2.53 10.17 4.61
CA GLN A 34 -2.31 10.83 5.90
C GLN A 34 -1.22 10.16 6.73
N MET A 35 -1.22 8.82 6.82
CA MET A 35 -0.26 8.06 7.61
C MET A 35 1.16 8.13 7.04
N THR A 36 1.29 8.16 5.71
CA THR A 36 2.58 8.19 5.01
C THR A 36 3.09 9.61 4.77
N GLY A 37 2.27 10.63 5.00
CA GLY A 37 2.56 12.02 4.59
C GLY A 37 2.56 12.25 3.08
N MET A 38 2.16 11.25 2.27
CA MET A 38 2.12 11.37 0.82
C MET A 38 0.84 12.03 0.32
N SER A 39 0.91 12.68 -0.83
CA SER A 39 -0.30 13.12 -1.53
C SER A 39 -1.15 11.91 -1.97
N GLN A 40 -2.48 12.04 -1.97
CA GLN A 40 -3.37 11.02 -2.53
C GLN A 40 -3.05 10.71 -4.00
N ARG A 41 -2.56 11.71 -4.76
CA ARG A 41 -2.12 11.53 -6.15
C ARG A 41 -0.95 10.55 -6.26
N THR A 42 0.01 10.60 -5.33
CA THR A 42 1.13 9.66 -5.28
C THR A 42 0.65 8.24 -5.02
N VAL A 43 -0.26 8.07 -4.06
CA VAL A 43 -0.85 6.76 -3.73
C VAL A 43 -1.62 6.21 -4.94
N LEU A 44 -2.46 7.03 -5.58
CA LEU A 44 -3.20 6.65 -6.78
C LEU A 44 -2.29 6.28 -7.96
N ARG A 45 -1.18 7.02 -8.16
CA ARG A 45 -0.20 6.69 -9.20
C ARG A 45 0.41 5.31 -8.97
N ARG A 46 0.77 4.99 -7.73
CA ARG A 46 1.30 3.67 -7.33
C ARG A 46 0.29 2.54 -7.50
N ILE A 47 -0.99 2.82 -7.29
CA ILE A 47 -2.05 1.86 -7.62
C ILE A 47 -2.14 1.67 -9.14
N ALA A 48 -2.03 2.74 -9.91
CA ALA A 48 -2.15 2.71 -11.37
C ALA A 48 -0.95 2.03 -12.06
N ASP A 49 0.26 2.16 -11.51
CA ASP A 49 1.47 1.50 -12.01
C ASP A 49 1.64 0.05 -11.48
N GLY A 50 0.73 -0.40 -10.60
CA GLY A 50 0.72 -1.76 -10.07
C GLY A 50 1.68 -2.00 -8.91
N SER A 51 2.42 -0.98 -8.44
CA SER A 51 3.34 -1.11 -7.31
C SER A 51 2.65 -1.22 -5.94
N LEU A 52 1.38 -0.84 -5.84
CA LEU A 52 0.61 -0.93 -4.59
C LEU A 52 -0.61 -1.85 -4.75
N PRO A 53 -0.77 -2.88 -3.89
CA PRO A 53 -1.94 -3.75 -3.94
C PRO A 53 -3.21 -2.99 -3.58
N VAL A 54 -4.32 -3.40 -4.19
CA VAL A 54 -5.61 -2.74 -4.00
C VAL A 54 -6.75 -3.74 -4.04
N VAL A 55 -7.71 -3.56 -3.15
CA VAL A 55 -8.96 -4.31 -3.10
C VAL A 55 -10.11 -3.35 -3.34
N ARG A 56 -11.01 -3.72 -4.25
CA ARG A 56 -12.26 -2.98 -4.48
C ARG A 56 -13.39 -3.65 -3.73
N SER A 57 -14.04 -2.92 -2.84
CA SER A 57 -15.17 -3.41 -2.05
C SER A 57 -16.28 -2.37 -1.99
N ARG A 58 -17.50 -2.75 -2.39
CA ARG A 58 -18.71 -1.89 -2.38
C ARG A 58 -18.47 -0.49 -2.98
N GLY A 59 -17.79 -0.43 -4.13
CA GLY A 59 -17.47 0.83 -4.81
C GLY A 59 -16.33 1.66 -4.19
N ARG A 60 -15.62 1.13 -3.19
CA ARG A 60 -14.48 1.78 -2.54
C ARG A 60 -13.17 1.09 -2.91
N THR A 61 -12.13 1.89 -3.07
CA THR A 61 -10.76 1.46 -3.31
C THR A 61 -9.99 1.45 -1.99
N LEU A 62 -9.55 0.27 -1.56
CA LEU A 62 -8.90 0.04 -0.27
C LEU A 62 -7.52 -0.61 -0.50
N ILE A 63 -6.55 -0.25 0.33
CA ILE A 63 -5.19 -0.80 0.32
C ILE A 63 -5.14 -1.82 1.46
N PRO A 64 -4.85 -3.10 1.17
CA PRO A 64 -4.83 -4.12 2.20
C PRO A 64 -3.57 -3.96 3.07
N LYS A 65 -3.69 -4.31 4.35
CA LYS A 65 -2.59 -4.28 5.32
C LYS A 65 -1.53 -5.33 5.02
N LYS A 66 -1.94 -6.48 4.47
CA LYS A 66 -1.07 -7.54 3.99
C LYS A 66 -1.46 -7.87 2.56
N PRO A 67 -0.50 -8.10 1.66
CA PRO A 67 -0.82 -8.58 0.31
C PRO A 67 -1.60 -9.91 0.40
N PRO A 68 -2.56 -10.14 -0.52
CA PRO A 68 -3.30 -11.40 -0.59
C PRO A 68 -2.41 -12.59 -1.01
#